data_AF-A0A2J8M5M0-F1
#
_entry.id   AF-A0A2J8M5M0-F1
#
_cell.length_a   1.000
_cell.length_b   1.000
_cell.length_c   1.000
_cell.angle_alpha   90.00
_cell.angle_beta   90.00
_cell.angle_gamma   90.00
#
_symmetry.space_group_name_H-M   'P 1'
#
loop_
_entity.id
_entity.type
_entity.pdbx_description
1 polymer ?
#
loop_
_entity_poly.entity_id
_entity_poly.type
_entity_poly.pdbx_seq_one_letter_code
_entity_poly.pdbx_strand_id
1 'polypeptide(L)'
;ESRNTEMLAAACAVGVGCCFAAPIGGVLFSIEVTSTFFAVRNYWRGFFAATFSAFIFRVLAVWNRDEETITALFKTRFRLDFPFDLQELPAFAVIGIASGFGGALFVYLNRKIVQTPALPGSGDPAHLHADLPPWLWTVHGWTALTERDAGHPV
;
A
#
# COMPACT_ATOMS: atom_id res chain seq x y z
N GLU A 1 18.75 15.85 6.11
CA GLU A 1 17.36 15.42 6.31
C GLU A 1 16.59 15.31 4.99
N SER A 2 16.42 16.40 4.23
CA SER A 2 15.65 16.42 2.98
C SER A 2 16.00 15.33 1.95
N ARG A 3 17.30 15.08 1.71
CA ARG A 3 17.75 14.04 0.77
C ARG A 3 17.32 12.62 1.14
N ASN A 4 17.25 12.27 2.43
CA ASN A 4 16.85 10.93 2.84
C ASN A 4 15.36 10.73 2.62
N THR A 5 14.54 11.73 2.94
CA THR A 5 13.09 11.73 2.68
C THR A 5 12.79 11.65 1.19
N GLU A 6 13.55 12.36 0.36
CA GLU A 6 13.44 12.29 -1.11
C GLU A 6 13.78 10.89 -1.65
N MET A 7 14.81 10.24 -1.09
CA MET A 7 15.16 8.86 -1.46
C MET A 7 14.11 7.85 -1.01
N LEU A 8 13.55 8.01 0.19
CA LEU A 8 12.47 7.16 0.71
C LEU A 8 11.17 7.33 -0.10
N ALA A 9 10.83 8.56 -0.49
CA ALA A 9 9.72 8.82 -1.40
C ALA A 9 9.95 8.12 -2.76
N ALA A 10 11.13 8.27 -3.36
CA ALA A 10 11.44 7.59 -4.61
C ALA A 10 11.33 6.05 -4.48
N ALA A 11 11.78 5.48 -3.36
CA ALA A 11 11.66 4.05 -3.09
C ALA A 11 10.18 3.61 -2.95
N CYS A 12 9.35 4.38 -2.25
CA CYS A 12 7.91 4.14 -2.14
C CYS A 12 7.23 4.17 -3.52
N ALA A 13 7.51 5.20 -4.31
CA ALA A 13 6.99 5.33 -5.67
C ALA A 13 7.37 4.15 -6.57
N VAL A 14 8.63 3.72 -6.49
CA VAL A 14 9.15 2.56 -7.22
C VAL A 14 8.42 1.28 -6.82
N GLY A 15 8.28 1.02 -5.52
CA GLY A 15 7.59 -0.17 -5.01
C GLY A 15 6.13 -0.23 -5.46
N VAL A 16 5.37 0.85 -5.25
CA VAL A 16 3.95 0.92 -5.64
C VAL A 16 3.79 0.86 -7.16
N GLY A 17 4.63 1.57 -7.91
CA GLY A 17 4.62 1.56 -9.37
C GLY A 17 4.92 0.18 -9.97
N CYS A 18 5.83 -0.58 -9.36
CA CYS A 18 6.16 -1.95 -9.72
C CYS A 18 4.97 -2.90 -9.53
N CYS A 19 4.36 -2.90 -8.35
CA CYS A 19 3.26 -3.81 -8.00
C CYS A 19 2.03 -3.66 -8.91
N PHE A 20 1.67 -2.43 -9.25
CA PHE A 20 0.48 -2.16 -10.06
C PHE A 20 0.78 -1.94 -11.55
N ALA A 21 2.06 -1.97 -11.95
CA ALA A 21 2.53 -1.57 -13.28
C ALA A 21 2.03 -0.17 -13.71
N ALA A 22 1.85 0.73 -12.73
CA ALA A 22 1.30 2.07 -12.91
C ALA A 22 2.28 3.12 -12.36
N PRO A 23 3.37 3.44 -13.09
CA PRO A 23 4.45 4.28 -12.58
C PRO A 23 4.00 5.72 -12.27
N ILE A 24 3.04 6.28 -13.03
CA ILE A 24 2.46 7.60 -12.75
C ILE A 24 1.70 7.58 -11.42
N GLY A 25 0.86 6.56 -11.22
CA GLY A 25 0.07 6.40 -9.99
C GLY A 25 0.94 6.21 -8.75
N GLY A 26 2.00 5.38 -8.86
CA GLY A 26 2.93 5.15 -7.75
C GLY A 26 3.67 6.41 -7.32
N VAL A 27 4.10 7.24 -8.27
CA VAL A 27 4.77 8.51 -7.95
C VAL A 27 3.81 9.52 -7.33
N LEU A 28 2.60 9.66 -7.86
CA LEU A 28 1.60 10.58 -7.29
C LEU A 28 1.22 10.17 -5.86
N PHE A 29 0.98 8.87 -5.62
CA PHE A 29 0.72 8.33 -4.29
C PHE A 29 1.87 8.61 -3.32
N SER A 30 3.11 8.41 -3.77
CA SER A 30 4.28 8.66 -2.93
C SER A 30 4.42 10.14 -2.55
N ILE A 31 4.00 11.06 -3.41
CA ILE A 31 4.06 12.51 -3.15
C ILE A 31 3.00 12.90 -2.13
N GLU A 32 1.79 12.36 -2.29
CA GLU A 32 0.67 12.59 -1.37
C GLU A 32 1.01 12.12 0.05
N VAL A 33 1.66 10.97 0.20
CA VAL A 33 1.97 10.40 1.53
C VAL A 33 3.25 10.95 2.16
N THR A 34 4.24 11.39 1.36
CA THR A 34 5.59 11.71 1.87
C THR A 34 5.94 13.20 1.87
N SER A 35 5.28 14.05 1.07
CA SER A 35 5.80 15.41 0.81
C SER A 35 4.99 16.55 1.44
N THR A 36 5.68 17.48 2.10
CA THR A 36 5.17 18.81 2.50
C THR A 36 5.69 19.94 1.59
N PHE A 37 6.87 19.76 0.98
CA PHE A 37 7.43 20.64 -0.06
C PHE A 37 8.10 19.79 -1.13
N PHE A 38 7.83 20.09 -2.41
CA PHE A 38 8.24 19.22 -3.50
C PHE A 38 8.96 19.96 -4.64
N ALA A 39 10.23 19.62 -4.86
CA ALA A 39 11.00 20.12 -5.99
C ALA A 39 10.75 19.25 -7.24
N VAL A 40 10.23 19.86 -8.31
CA VAL A 40 9.90 19.19 -9.59
C VAL A 40 11.09 18.39 -10.16
N ARG A 41 12.32 18.78 -9.87
CA ARG A 41 13.52 18.04 -10.32
C ARG A 41 13.65 16.65 -9.69
N ASN A 42 13.17 16.46 -8.47
CA ASN A 42 13.20 15.16 -7.78
C ASN A 42 12.04 14.26 -8.24
N TYR A 43 10.93 14.84 -8.70
CA TYR A 43 9.84 14.14 -9.36
C TYR A 43 10.33 13.27 -10.52
N TRP A 44 11.07 13.88 -11.44
CA TRP A 44 11.51 13.24 -12.67
C TRP A 44 12.45 12.07 -12.40
N ARG A 45 13.30 12.19 -11.38
CA ARG A 45 14.21 11.12 -10.95
C ARG A 45 13.43 9.92 -10.38
N GLY A 46 12.42 10.17 -9.56
CA GLY A 46 11.54 9.13 -9.02
C GLY A 46 10.65 8.50 -10.10
N PHE A 47 10.13 9.30 -11.03
CA PHE A 47 9.33 8.83 -12.16
C PHE A 47 10.11 7.88 -13.07
N PHE A 48 11.33 8.26 -13.45
CA PHE A 48 12.21 7.39 -14.23
C PHE A 48 12.47 6.06 -13.51
N ALA A 49 12.82 6.09 -12.22
CA ALA A 49 13.02 4.89 -11.44
C ALA A 49 11.76 4.00 -11.38
N ALA A 50 10.57 4.57 -11.17
CA ALA A 50 9.31 3.85 -11.11
C ALA A 50 8.96 3.19 -12.46
N THR A 51 9.21 3.88 -13.59
CA THR A 51 9.00 3.29 -14.93
C THR A 51 9.94 2.12 -15.20
N PHE A 52 11.22 2.23 -14.84
CA PHE A 52 12.18 1.13 -14.99
C PHE A 52 11.81 -0.06 -14.13
N SER A 53 11.36 0.17 -12.90
CA SER A 53 10.92 -0.91 -12.02
C SER A 53 9.68 -1.65 -12.56
N ALA A 54 8.65 -0.90 -12.98
CA ALA A 54 7.47 -1.49 -13.61
C ALA A 54 7.81 -2.24 -14.92
N PHE A 55 8.75 -1.71 -15.70
CA PHE A 55 9.25 -2.37 -16.91
C PHE A 55 9.96 -3.68 -16.60
N ILE A 56 10.90 -3.69 -15.65
CA ILE A 56 11.63 -4.89 -15.25
C ILE A 56 10.68 -5.94 -14.67
N PHE A 57 9.69 -5.53 -13.87
CA PHE A 57 8.68 -6.44 -13.35
C PHE A 57 7.88 -7.14 -14.46
N ARG A 58 7.51 -6.39 -15.51
CA ARG A 58 6.84 -6.96 -16.68
C ARG A 58 7.74 -7.87 -17.52
N VAL A 59 9.00 -7.50 -17.71
CA VAL A 59 9.98 -8.37 -18.39
C VAL A 59 10.21 -9.66 -17.60
N LEU A 60 10.29 -9.57 -16.28
CA LEU A 60 10.46 -10.73 -15.41
C LEU A 60 9.24 -11.65 -15.46
N ALA A 61 8.02 -11.10 -15.46
CA ALA A 61 6.79 -11.89 -15.61
C ALA A 61 6.74 -12.64 -16.95
N VAL A 62 7.20 -12.02 -18.04
CA VAL A 62 7.31 -12.66 -19.37
C VAL A 62 8.38 -13.75 -19.36
N TRP A 63 9.54 -13.51 -18.72
CA TRP A 63 10.62 -14.49 -18.62
C TRP A 63 10.23 -15.72 -17.80
N ASN A 64 9.45 -15.52 -16.73
CA ASN A 64 8.96 -16.59 -15.88
C ASN A 64 7.81 -17.41 -16.50
N ARG A 65 7.40 -17.08 -17.75
CA ARG A 65 6.28 -17.70 -18.49
C ARG A 65 4.94 -17.72 -17.74
N ASP A 66 4.74 -16.80 -16.80
CA ASP A 66 3.46 -16.67 -16.06
C ASP A 66 2.40 -15.91 -16.90
N GLU A 67 2.80 -15.06 -17.86
CA GLU A 67 1.87 -14.27 -18.68
C GLU A 67 2.34 -14.16 -20.16
N GLU A 68 1.48 -14.53 -21.12
CA GLU A 68 1.75 -14.43 -22.57
C GLU A 68 1.67 -12.99 -23.12
N THR A 69 1.32 -11.99 -22.31
CA THR A 69 1.17 -10.61 -22.82
C THR A 69 1.40 -9.55 -21.75
N ILE A 70 1.99 -8.42 -22.15
CA ILE A 70 2.10 -7.18 -21.37
C ILE A 70 0.69 -6.60 -21.20
N THR A 71 -0.12 -7.17 -20.32
CA THR A 71 -1.48 -6.70 -20.05
C THR A 71 -1.65 -6.39 -18.58
N ALA A 72 -2.30 -5.26 -18.27
CA ALA A 72 -2.63 -4.86 -16.90
C ALA A 72 -3.20 -6.05 -16.12
N LEU A 73 -2.79 -6.20 -14.85
CA LEU A 73 -3.11 -7.36 -13.98
C LEU A 73 -4.63 -7.58 -13.86
N PHE A 74 -5.43 -6.53 -14.10
CA PHE A 74 -6.88 -6.59 -14.21
C PHE A 74 -7.34 -5.92 -15.51
N LYS A 75 -7.41 -6.68 -16.61
CA LYS A 75 -7.91 -6.18 -17.89
C LYS A 75 -9.44 -6.16 -17.92
N THR A 76 -10.05 -5.01 -17.70
CA THR A 76 -11.48 -4.78 -17.92
C THR A 76 -11.73 -4.20 -19.31
N ARG A 77 -12.66 -4.80 -20.08
CA ARG A 77 -13.09 -4.27 -21.37
C ARG A 77 -14.33 -3.40 -21.16
N PHE A 78 -14.13 -2.09 -21.02
CA PHE A 78 -15.24 -1.13 -20.96
C PHE A 78 -15.68 -0.73 -22.39
N ARG A 79 -17.00 -0.63 -22.62
CA ARG A 79 -17.55 -0.14 -23.89
C ARG A 79 -17.52 1.39 -23.88
N LEU A 80 -16.68 1.97 -24.73
CA LEU A 80 -16.34 3.40 -24.74
C LEU A 80 -17.33 4.30 -25.48
N ASP A 81 -18.40 3.74 -26.05
CA ASP A 81 -19.31 4.48 -26.93
C ASP A 81 -20.15 5.54 -26.18
N PHE A 82 -20.50 5.32 -24.91
CA PHE A 82 -21.15 6.28 -23.99
C PHE A 82 -20.87 5.84 -22.54
N PRO A 83 -19.77 6.29 -21.91
CA PRO A 83 -19.28 5.67 -20.68
C PRO A 83 -20.03 6.07 -19.40
N PHE A 84 -20.57 7.30 -19.31
CA PHE A 84 -21.32 7.78 -18.15
C PHE A 84 -22.30 8.88 -18.55
N ASP A 85 -23.53 8.81 -18.05
CA ASP A 85 -24.52 9.89 -18.18
C ASP A 85 -24.43 10.83 -16.98
N LEU A 86 -24.73 12.13 -17.14
CA LEU A 86 -24.60 13.12 -16.05
C LEU A 86 -25.48 12.77 -14.83
N GLN A 87 -26.54 12.01 -15.08
CA GLN A 87 -27.48 11.53 -14.06
C GLN A 87 -26.93 10.42 -13.16
N GLU A 88 -25.84 9.75 -13.54
CA GLU A 88 -25.20 8.68 -12.75
C GLU A 88 -24.17 9.25 -11.74
N LEU A 89 -23.77 10.51 -11.92
CA LEU A 89 -22.80 11.21 -11.07
C LEU A 89 -23.21 11.28 -9.58
N PRO A 90 -24.49 11.50 -9.23
CA PRO A 90 -24.96 11.38 -7.84
C PRO A 90 -24.79 9.99 -7.25
N ALA A 91 -24.93 8.92 -8.05
CA ALA A 91 -24.74 7.56 -7.56
C ALA A 91 -23.26 7.30 -7.20
N PHE A 92 -22.33 7.79 -8.02
CA PHE A 92 -20.89 7.74 -7.69
C PHE A 92 -20.55 8.55 -6.44
N ALA A 93 -21.19 9.71 -6.24
CA ALA A 93 -21.00 10.51 -5.04
C ALA A 93 -21.45 9.75 -3.78
N VAL A 94 -22.62 9.08 -3.82
CA VAL A 94 -23.11 8.26 -2.70
C VAL A 94 -22.16 7.11 -2.39
N ILE A 95 -21.65 6.41 -3.40
CA ILE A 95 -20.66 5.34 -3.22
C ILE A 95 -19.36 5.87 -2.63
N GLY A 96 -18.89 7.04 -3.07
CA GLY A 96 -17.71 7.71 -2.51
C GLY A 96 -17.89 8.11 -1.04
N ILE A 97 -19.06 8.60 -0.66
CA ILE A 97 -19.39 8.91 0.73
C ILE A 97 -19.41 7.62 1.57
N ALA A 98 -20.08 6.57 1.08
CA ALA A 98 -20.16 5.28 1.77
C ALA A 98 -18.77 4.64 1.96
N SER A 99 -17.92 4.67 0.94
CA SER A 99 -16.55 4.13 1.02
C SER A 99 -15.66 4.96 1.95
N GLY A 100 -15.84 6.29 1.99
CA GLY A 100 -15.15 7.17 2.94
C GLY A 100 -15.50 6.85 4.39
N PHE A 101 -16.79 6.69 4.70
CA PHE A 101 -17.23 6.25 6.03
C PHE A 101 -16.72 4.85 6.38
N GLY A 102 -16.73 3.92 5.41
CA GLY A 102 -16.17 2.58 5.58
C GLY A 102 -14.67 2.61 5.90
N GLY A 103 -13.89 3.44 5.20
CA GLY A 103 -12.46 3.64 5.46
C GLY A 103 -12.20 4.25 6.84
N ALA A 104 -12.97 5.25 7.24
CA ALA A 104 -12.86 5.85 8.58
C ALA A 104 -13.17 4.84 9.70
N LEU A 105 -14.21 4.02 9.51
CA LEU A 105 -14.55 2.94 10.45
C LEU A 105 -13.44 1.89 10.51
N PHE A 106 -12.87 1.49 9.37
CA PHE A 106 -11.76 0.55 9.31
C PHE A 106 -10.55 1.07 10.11
N VAL A 107 -10.14 2.32 9.91
CA VAL A 107 -9.02 2.92 10.65
C VAL A 107 -9.33 2.99 12.15
N TYR A 108 -10.57 3.32 12.54
CA TYR A 108 -10.98 3.33 13.94
C TYR A 108 -10.90 1.95 14.60
N LEU A 109 -11.39 0.91 13.92
CA LEU A 109 -11.33 -0.47 14.41
C LEU A 109 -9.89 -0.96 14.50
N ASN A 110 -9.08 -0.71 13.46
CA ASN A 110 -7.67 -1.07 13.46
C ASN A 110 -6.93 -0.41 14.63
N ARG A 111 -7.19 0.88 14.89
CA ARG A 111 -6.64 1.60 16.04
C ARG A 111 -7.03 0.94 17.37
N LYS A 112 -8.29 0.52 17.54
CA LYS A 112 -8.73 -0.18 18.77
C LYS A 112 -8.05 -1.53 18.95
N ILE A 113 -7.88 -2.30 17.88
CA ILE A 113 -7.20 -3.61 17.94
C ILE A 113 -5.73 -3.42 18.33
N VAL A 114 -5.03 -2.48 17.69
CA VAL A 114 -3.62 -2.18 18.00
C VAL A 114 -3.44 -1.60 19.41
N GLN A 115 -4.38 -0.76 19.86
CA GLN A 115 -4.34 -0.18 21.20
C GLN A 115 -4.79 -1.11 22.30
N THR A 116 -5.32 -2.29 22.00
CA THR A 116 -5.61 -3.30 23.02
C THR A 116 -4.26 -3.84 23.48
N PRO A 117 -3.75 -3.40 24.65
CA PRO A 117 -2.45 -3.86 25.10
C PRO A 117 -2.62 -5.33 25.47
N ALA A 118 -1.71 -6.18 25.00
CA ALA A 118 -1.45 -7.43 25.71
C ALA A 118 -1.30 -7.07 27.20
N LEU A 119 -2.15 -7.67 28.01
CA LEU A 119 -2.42 -7.30 29.41
C LEU A 119 -1.15 -6.91 30.19
N PRO A 120 -1.15 -5.78 30.93
CA PRO A 120 -0.02 -5.41 31.76
C PRO A 120 0.02 -6.32 33.00
N GLY A 121 0.90 -7.31 32.95
CA GLY A 121 1.43 -8.03 34.11
C GLY A 121 0.69 -9.29 34.54
N SER A 122 1.30 -10.45 34.26
CA SER A 122 1.50 -11.58 35.18
C SER A 122 1.83 -12.86 34.42
N GLY A 123 3.10 -13.27 34.44
CA GLY A 123 3.55 -14.67 34.48
C GLY A 123 3.11 -15.65 33.38
N ASP A 124 4.10 -16.19 32.66
CA ASP A 124 4.10 -17.38 31.81
C ASP A 124 3.46 -17.32 30.40
N PRO A 125 4.27 -17.46 29.32
CA PRO A 125 3.80 -17.49 27.93
C PRO A 125 3.15 -18.83 27.50
N ALA A 126 2.93 -19.78 28.41
CA ALA A 126 2.53 -21.14 28.05
C ALA A 126 1.01 -21.42 28.09
N HIS A 127 0.21 -20.58 28.75
CA HIS A 127 -1.23 -20.84 28.93
C HIS A 127 -2.13 -20.04 27.97
N LEU A 128 -1.63 -18.98 27.36
CA LEU A 128 -2.35 -18.18 26.34
C LEU A 128 -2.12 -18.71 24.90
N HIS A 129 -1.71 -19.97 24.76
CA HIS A 129 -1.58 -20.62 23.45
C HIS A 129 -2.84 -21.40 23.05
N ALA A 130 -3.80 -21.59 23.96
CA ALA A 130 -4.90 -22.54 23.78
C ALA A 130 -6.22 -21.92 23.30
N ASP A 131 -6.47 -20.62 23.52
CA ASP A 131 -7.80 -20.01 23.29
C ASP A 131 -7.84 -18.96 22.17
N LEU A 132 -6.75 -18.79 21.42
CA LEU A 132 -6.67 -17.77 20.38
C LEU A 132 -6.86 -18.37 18.98
N PRO A 133 -7.78 -17.83 18.17
CA PRO A 133 -8.03 -18.35 16.84
C PRO A 133 -6.78 -18.18 15.94
N PRO A 134 -6.54 -19.09 14.97
CA PRO A 134 -5.28 -19.18 14.22
C PRO A 134 -4.80 -17.87 13.56
N TRP A 135 -5.72 -16.97 13.22
CA TRP A 135 -5.43 -15.68 12.59
C TRP A 135 -4.83 -14.62 13.53
N LEU A 136 -4.93 -14.79 14.86
CA LEU A 136 -4.34 -13.84 15.81
C LEU A 136 -2.82 -14.07 15.99
N TRP A 137 -2.33 -15.29 15.75
CA TRP A 137 -0.91 -15.65 15.76
C TRP A 137 -0.10 -14.86 14.74
N THR A 138 -0.66 -14.70 13.54
CA THR A 138 -0.01 -13.96 12.45
C THR A 138 0.15 -12.48 12.79
N VAL A 139 -0.77 -11.88 13.55
CA VAL A 139 -0.68 -10.47 13.91
C VAL A 139 0.32 -10.24 15.04
N HIS A 140 0.30 -11.09 16.07
CA HIS A 140 1.26 -11.01 17.19
C HIS A 140 2.69 -11.39 16.80
N GLY A 141 2.88 -12.32 15.84
CA GLY A 141 4.20 -12.66 15.32
C GLY A 141 4.84 -11.52 14.51
N TRP A 142 4.03 -10.75 13.79
CA TRP A 142 4.51 -9.62 12.98
C TRP A 142 4.89 -8.40 13.83
N THR A 143 4.13 -8.10 14.89
CA THR A 143 4.49 -7.01 15.81
C THR A 143 5.80 -7.30 16.57
N ALA A 144 6.01 -8.55 17.00
CA ALA A 144 7.25 -8.96 17.68
C ALA A 144 8.50 -8.92 16.78
N LEU A 145 8.35 -9.13 15.46
CA LEU A 145 9.44 -8.97 14.49
C LEU A 145 9.77 -7.48 14.24
N THR A 146 8.76 -6.62 14.23
CA THR A 146 8.93 -5.18 14.00
C THR A 146 9.66 -4.49 15.17
N GLU A 147 9.42 -4.92 16.42
CA GLU A 147 10.12 -4.38 17.60
C GLU A 147 11.59 -4.84 17.69
N ARG A 148 11.95 -6.00 17.12
CA ARG A 148 13.36 -6.44 17.08
C ARG A 148 14.22 -5.60 16.14
N ASP A 149 13.66 -5.15 15.02
CA ASP A 149 14.38 -4.29 14.06
C ASP A 149 14.45 -2.81 14.49
N ALA A 150 13.53 -2.35 15.34
CA ALA A 150 13.56 -0.98 15.87
C ALA A 150 14.61 -0.75 16.98
N GLY A 151 15.23 -1.81 17.50
CA GLY A 151 16.20 -1.76 18.61
C GLY A 151 17.66 -1.59 18.21
N HIS A 152 17.99 -1.58 16.92
CA HIS A 152 19.37 -1.33 16.45
C HIS A 152 19.55 0.14 16.03
N PRO A 153 20.20 0.99 16.85
CA PRO A 153 20.65 2.29 16.37
C PRO A 153 21.75 2.10 15.32
N VAL A 154 21.68 2.90 14.26
CA VAL A 154 22.72 3.06 13.22
C VAL A 154 23.98 3.69 13.81
#